data_AF-A0A6B3KNI7-F1
#
_entry.id   AF-A0A6B3KNI7-F1
#
_cell.length_a   1.000
_cell.length_b   1.000
_cell.length_c   1.000
_cell.angle_alpha   90.00
_cell.angle_beta   90.00
_cell.angle_gamma   90.00
#
_symmetry.space_group_name_H-M   'P 1'
#
loop_
_entity.id
_entity.type
_entity.pdbx_description
1 polymer ?
#
loop_
_entity_poly.entity_id
_entity_poly.type
_entity_poly.pdbx_seq_one_letter_code
_entity_poly.pdbx_strand_id
1 'polypeptide(L)'
;VSAWLPFLSSHVMARWFEHGNFWWLSPIPLMTAAVALALWRGSDSSRSDAWPFLLTLAIFVLGFIGLVLGMWPYLVPPSYTIWQAASPSSSQIFPMVGLVVLLPLVLGYTVWSYRVFRGKITADVGYHHHH
;
A
#
# COMPACT_ATOMS: atom_id res chain seq x y z
N VAL A 1 -23.67 14.65 -9.23
CA VAL A 1 -23.84 13.31 -8.63
C VAL A 1 -22.77 12.96 -7.58
N SER A 2 -21.53 13.46 -7.68
CA SER A 2 -20.48 13.17 -6.67
C SER A 2 -20.49 14.05 -5.41
N ALA A 3 -21.30 15.12 -5.37
CA ALA A 3 -21.41 15.99 -4.19
C ALA A 3 -22.29 15.42 -3.06
N TRP A 4 -23.04 14.34 -3.33
CA TRP A 4 -24.01 13.75 -2.38
C TRP A 4 -23.49 12.51 -1.64
N LEU A 5 -22.32 12.00 -2.02
CA LEU A 5 -21.65 10.88 -1.33
C LEU A 5 -21.29 11.16 0.15
N PRO A 6 -20.96 12.40 0.59
CA PRO A 6 -20.62 12.67 2.00
C PRO A 6 -21.81 12.46 2.95
N PHE A 7 -23.05 12.55 2.45
CA PHE A 7 -24.27 12.46 3.23
C PHE A 7 -24.85 11.05 3.32
N LEU A 8 -24.28 10.08 2.59
CA LEU A 8 -24.79 8.71 2.50
C LEU A 8 -24.17 7.75 3.53
N SER A 9 -23.84 8.21 4.74
CA SER A 9 -23.40 7.38 5.88
C SER A 9 -21.95 6.84 5.81
N SER A 10 -20.95 7.72 5.73
CA SER A 10 -19.57 7.29 5.99
C SER A 10 -19.28 7.35 7.50
N HIS A 11 -19.45 6.21 8.17
CA HIS A 11 -18.90 5.95 9.51
C HIS A 11 -17.42 6.41 9.62
N VAL A 12 -16.70 6.37 8.49
CA VAL A 12 -15.33 6.86 8.30
C VAL A 12 -15.19 8.38 8.52
N MET A 13 -16.11 9.20 8.02
CA MET A 13 -16.03 10.67 8.13
C MET A 13 -16.45 11.14 9.53
N ALA A 14 -17.44 10.49 10.14
CA ALA A 14 -17.74 10.69 11.56
C ALA A 14 -16.51 10.36 12.42
N ARG A 15 -15.79 9.25 12.18
CA ARG A 15 -14.56 8.93 12.93
C ARG A 15 -13.42 9.93 12.74
N TRP A 16 -13.28 10.51 11.54
CA TRP A 16 -12.21 11.45 11.23
C TRP A 16 -12.45 12.85 11.81
N PHE A 17 -13.70 13.30 11.86
CA PHE A 17 -14.06 14.68 12.22
C PHE A 17 -14.73 14.80 13.60
N GLU A 18 -15.18 13.70 14.19
CA GLU A 18 -15.82 13.65 15.51
C GLU A 18 -14.78 13.19 16.56
N HIS A 19 -14.81 13.75 17.77
CA HIS A 19 -13.91 13.43 18.92
C HIS A 19 -12.43 13.86 18.82
N GLY A 20 -12.03 14.75 17.91
CA GLY A 20 -10.67 15.31 17.90
C GLY A 20 -9.57 14.38 17.34
N ASN A 21 -9.96 13.24 16.78
CA ASN A 21 -9.08 12.28 16.10
C ASN A 21 -8.43 12.83 14.82
N PHE A 22 -8.89 13.98 14.33
CA PHE A 22 -8.35 14.68 13.16
C PHE A 22 -6.83 14.87 13.25
N TRP A 23 -6.30 15.25 14.41
CA TRP A 23 -4.86 15.44 14.58
C TRP A 23 -4.05 14.14 14.49
N TRP A 24 -4.62 13.01 14.91
CA TRP A 24 -3.97 11.70 14.84
C TRP A 24 -4.05 11.06 13.45
N LEU A 25 -5.12 11.33 12.69
CA LEU A 25 -5.32 10.76 11.35
C LEU A 25 -4.83 11.67 10.22
N SER A 26 -4.68 12.97 10.45
CA SER A 26 -4.14 13.95 9.47
C SER A 26 -2.70 13.72 8.96
N PRO A 27 -1.77 13.06 9.68
CA PRO A 27 -0.44 12.78 9.14
C PRO A 27 -0.46 11.90 7.90
N ILE A 28 -1.45 11.01 7.78
CA ILE A 28 -1.57 10.05 6.69
C ILE A 28 -1.93 10.74 5.37
N PRO A 29 -3.01 11.53 5.24
CA PRO A 29 -3.32 12.24 4.01
C PRO A 29 -2.25 13.29 3.68
N LEU A 30 -1.62 13.91 4.69
CA LEU A 30 -0.47 14.81 4.48
C LEU A 30 0.72 14.07 3.86
N MET A 31 1.07 12.90 4.38
CA MET A 31 2.14 12.08 3.81
C MET A 31 1.77 11.57 2.42
N THR A 32 0.51 11.17 2.18
CA THR A 32 0.04 10.75 0.84
C THR A 32 0.19 11.90 -0.15
N ALA A 33 -0.22 13.11 0.23
CA ALA A 33 -0.06 14.29 -0.60
C ALA A 33 1.43 14.62 -0.85
N ALA A 34 2.28 14.50 0.16
CA ALA A 34 3.72 14.71 0.03
C ALA A 34 4.37 13.71 -0.95
N VAL A 35 4.03 12.41 -0.83
CA VAL A 35 4.53 11.37 -1.73
C VAL A 35 3.99 11.55 -3.15
N ALA A 36 2.72 11.94 -3.31
CA ALA A 36 2.14 12.25 -4.61
C ALA A 36 2.83 13.45 -5.29
N LEU A 37 3.13 14.51 -4.53
CA LEU A 37 3.90 15.67 -5.03
C LEU A 37 5.34 15.28 -5.37
N ALA A 38 5.97 14.42 -4.57
CA ALA A 38 7.30 13.90 -4.85
C ALA A 38 7.32 13.04 -6.13
N LEU A 39 6.26 12.26 -6.38
CA LEU A 39 6.10 11.49 -7.61
C LEU A 39 5.89 12.41 -8.82
N TRP A 40 5.02 13.41 -8.68
CA TRP A 40 4.76 14.39 -9.75
C TRP A 40 6.02 15.17 -10.13
N ARG A 41 6.82 15.61 -9.15
CA ARG A 41 8.11 16.29 -9.40
C ARG A 41 9.21 15.34 -9.86
N GLY A 42 9.21 14.10 -9.36
CA GLY A 42 10.22 13.09 -9.68
C GLY A 42 10.04 12.47 -11.07
N SER A 43 8.83 12.51 -11.63
CA SER A 43 8.53 11.99 -12.96
C SER A 43 9.26 12.74 -14.09
N ASP A 44 9.72 13.96 -13.83
CA ASP A 44 10.45 14.79 -14.79
C ASP A 44 11.98 14.56 -14.73
N SER A 45 12.46 13.89 -13.67
CA SER A 45 13.89 13.61 -13.49
C SER A 45 14.28 12.26 -14.12
N SER A 46 14.97 12.35 -15.26
CA SER A 46 15.62 11.26 -16.02
C SER A 46 16.76 10.53 -15.26
N ARG A 47 16.67 10.39 -13.93
CA ARG A 47 17.80 9.96 -13.08
C ARG A 47 17.66 8.57 -12.44
N SER A 48 16.48 7.95 -12.37
CA SER A 48 16.35 6.50 -12.10
C SER A 48 14.92 5.98 -12.25
N ASP A 49 14.73 4.83 -12.92
CA ASP A 49 13.43 4.16 -13.02
C ASP A 49 12.92 3.59 -11.68
N ALA A 50 13.84 3.37 -10.72
CA ALA A 50 13.51 2.80 -9.41
C ALA A 50 12.74 3.76 -8.49
N TRP A 51 12.99 5.06 -8.61
CA TRP A 51 12.38 6.08 -7.75
C TRP A 51 10.86 6.23 -7.94
N PRO A 52 10.30 6.38 -9.16
CA PRO A 52 8.85 6.45 -9.36
C PRO A 52 8.14 5.15 -8.95
N PHE A 53 8.80 3.98 -9.10
CA PHE A 53 8.26 2.71 -8.62
C PHE A 53 8.09 2.69 -7.09
N LEU A 54 9.13 3.08 -6.35
CA LEU A 54 9.08 3.13 -4.88
C LEU A 54 8.05 4.14 -4.36
N LEU A 55 7.95 5.31 -5.00
CA LEU A 55 6.95 6.32 -4.63
C LEU A 55 5.52 5.84 -4.91
N THR A 56 5.28 5.16 -6.03
CA THR A 56 3.96 4.57 -6.34
C THR A 56 3.60 3.49 -5.31
N LEU A 57 4.55 2.63 -4.95
CA LEU A 57 4.37 1.63 -3.90
C LEU A 57 4.04 2.29 -2.55
N ALA A 58 4.73 3.38 -2.20
CA ALA A 58 4.46 4.14 -0.99
C ALA A 58 3.04 4.73 -0.96
N ILE A 59 2.54 5.30 -2.08
CA ILE A 59 1.15 5.79 -2.18
C ILE A 59 0.16 4.64 -1.97
N PHE A 60 0.40 3.49 -2.58
CA PHE A 60 -0.46 2.31 -2.43
C PHE A 60 -0.53 1.84 -0.98
N VAL A 61 0.62 1.74 -0.31
CA VAL A 61 0.69 1.37 1.12
C VAL A 61 -0.01 2.40 1.99
N LEU A 62 0.18 3.70 1.74
CA LEU A 62 -0.50 4.75 2.50
C LEU A 62 -2.01 4.75 2.31
N GLY A 63 -2.48 4.49 1.07
CA GLY A 63 -3.90 4.31 0.78
C GLY A 63 -4.50 3.12 1.54
N PHE A 64 -3.76 2.00 1.59
CA PHE A 64 -4.17 0.82 2.37
C PHE A 64 -4.23 1.11 3.87
N ILE A 65 -3.23 1.81 4.42
CA ILE A 65 -3.23 2.25 5.83
C ILE A 65 -4.44 3.15 6.12
N GLY A 66 -4.72 4.11 5.25
CA GLY A 66 -5.89 5.00 5.35
C GLY A 66 -7.21 4.22 5.35
N LEU A 67 -7.33 3.19 4.51
CA LEU A 67 -8.49 2.30 4.47
C LEU A 67 -8.64 1.51 5.78
N VAL A 68 -7.56 0.86 6.24
CA VAL A 68 -7.57 0.06 7.47
C VAL A 68 -7.94 0.90 8.69
N LEU A 69 -7.37 2.09 8.82
CA LEU A 69 -7.71 3.01 9.91
C LEU A 69 -9.11 3.59 9.78
N GLY A 70 -9.60 3.76 8.56
CA GLY A 70 -11.00 4.13 8.31
C GLY A 70 -12.00 3.06 8.75
N MET A 71 -11.62 1.78 8.69
CA MET A 71 -12.48 0.65 9.05
C MET A 71 -12.33 0.20 10.51
N TRP A 72 -11.18 0.45 11.15
CA TRP A 72 -10.93 0.16 12.57
C TRP A 72 -12.10 0.61 13.47
N PRO A 73 -12.60 -0.16 14.45
CA PRO A 73 -12.21 -1.50 14.87
C PRO A 73 -12.96 -2.63 14.13
N TYR A 74 -13.73 -2.31 13.08
CA TYR A 74 -14.54 -3.26 12.33
C TYR A 74 -13.79 -3.73 11.09
N LEU A 75 -13.53 -5.04 10.98
CA LEU A 75 -12.95 -5.59 9.76
C LEU A 75 -14.04 -5.81 8.69
N VAL A 76 -15.27 -6.13 9.12
CA VAL A 76 -16.47 -6.25 8.27
C VAL A 76 -17.67 -5.61 9.00
N PRO A 77 -18.13 -4.42 8.59
CA PRO A 77 -19.35 -3.82 9.14
C PRO A 77 -20.58 -4.67 8.80
N PRO A 78 -21.54 -4.92 9.71
CA PRO A 78 -21.65 -4.37 11.07
C PRO A 78 -21.24 -5.36 12.19
N SER A 79 -20.87 -6.60 11.88
CA SER A 79 -20.94 -7.71 12.86
C SER A 79 -19.60 -8.24 13.37
N TYR A 80 -18.46 -7.90 12.75
CA TYR A 80 -17.17 -8.47 13.17
C TYR A 80 -16.10 -7.41 13.45
N THR A 81 -15.81 -7.24 14.73
CA THR A 81 -14.62 -6.53 15.19
C THR A 81 -13.36 -7.35 14.89
N ILE A 82 -12.20 -6.70 14.79
CA ILE A 82 -10.90 -7.36 14.54
C ILE A 82 -10.66 -8.53 15.53
N TRP A 83 -11.17 -8.39 16.76
CA TRP A 83 -11.05 -9.37 17.83
C TRP A 83 -12.01 -10.56 17.69
N GLN A 84 -13.19 -10.36 17.10
CA GLN A 84 -14.16 -11.43 16.83
C GLN A 84 -13.91 -12.15 15.51
N ALA A 85 -13.26 -11.47 14.55
CA ALA A 85 -12.78 -12.07 13.30
C ALA A 85 -11.45 -12.83 13.48
N ALA A 86 -10.73 -12.60 14.59
CA ALA A 86 -9.53 -13.35 14.92
C ALA A 86 -9.87 -14.82 15.20
N SER A 87 -9.16 -15.74 14.55
CA SER A 87 -9.27 -17.16 14.85
C SER A 87 -8.89 -17.44 16.32
N PRO A 88 -9.39 -18.53 16.94
CA PRO A 88 -8.97 -18.94 18.28
C PRO A 88 -7.44 -18.90 18.40
N SER A 89 -6.93 -18.36 19.51
CA SER A 89 -5.51 -18.04 19.70
C SER A 89 -4.56 -19.20 19.42
N SER A 90 -4.97 -20.45 19.66
CA SER A 90 -4.19 -21.66 19.35
C SER A 90 -4.00 -21.91 17.85
N SER A 91 -5.00 -21.59 17.02
CA SER A 91 -4.97 -21.78 15.56
C SER A 91 -4.37 -20.59 14.81
N GLN A 92 -4.30 -19.41 15.44
CA GLN A 92 -3.75 -18.19 14.84
C GLN A 92 -2.20 -18.13 14.89
N ILE A 93 -1.58 -18.81 15.85
CA ILE A 93 -0.12 -18.82 15.99
C ILE A 93 0.54 -19.49 14.78
N PHE A 94 -0.03 -20.57 14.25
CA PHE A 94 0.51 -21.27 13.08
C PHE A 94 0.65 -20.36 11.84
N PRO A 95 -0.39 -19.65 11.36
CA PRO A 95 -0.26 -18.73 10.25
C PRO A 95 0.59 -17.49 10.59
N MET A 96 0.63 -17.03 11.85
CA MET A 96 1.53 -15.93 12.25
C MET A 96 3.01 -16.31 12.09
N VAL A 97 3.40 -17.50 12.55
CA VAL A 97 4.77 -18.00 12.36
C VAL A 97 5.06 -18.18 10.86
N GLY A 98 4.11 -18.76 10.12
CA GLY A 98 4.18 -18.86 8.66
C GLY A 98 4.40 -17.49 8.01
N LEU A 99 3.65 -16.46 8.42
CA LEU A 99 3.79 -15.10 7.90
C LEU A 99 5.16 -14.50 8.22
N VAL A 100 5.65 -14.63 9.46
CA VAL A 100 6.95 -14.08 9.88
C VAL A 100 8.12 -14.69 9.10
N VAL A 101 8.01 -15.96 8.67
CA VAL A 101 9.06 -16.64 7.90
C VAL A 101 8.87 -16.45 6.38
N LEU A 102 7.66 -16.62 5.88
CA LEU A 102 7.37 -16.57 4.44
C LEU A 102 7.43 -15.15 3.90
N LEU A 103 6.97 -14.14 4.64
CA LEU A 103 6.96 -12.76 4.19
C LEU A 103 8.38 -12.23 3.87
N PRO A 104 9.39 -12.34 4.76
CA PRO A 104 10.75 -11.93 4.40
C PRO A 104 11.36 -12.79 3.29
N LEU A 105 11.01 -14.08 3.20
CA LEU A 105 11.48 -14.95 2.11
C LEU A 105 10.95 -14.50 0.75
N VAL A 106 9.64 -14.23 0.65
CA VAL A 106 9.01 -13.73 -0.57
C VAL A 106 9.58 -12.37 -0.95
N LEU A 107 9.68 -11.43 -0.01
CA LEU A 107 10.26 -10.11 -0.27
C LEU A 107 11.73 -10.22 -0.70
N GLY A 108 12.52 -11.06 -0.04
CA GLY A 108 13.92 -11.31 -0.40
C GLY A 108 14.06 -11.88 -1.82
N TYR A 109 13.22 -12.85 -2.17
CA TYR A 109 13.18 -13.40 -3.53
C TYR A 109 12.76 -12.35 -4.56
N THR A 110 11.74 -11.52 -4.27
CA THR A 110 11.34 -10.42 -5.15
C THR A 110 12.49 -9.45 -5.37
N VAL A 111 13.15 -8.98 -4.30
CA VAL A 111 14.30 -8.07 -4.40
C VAL A 111 15.45 -8.69 -5.19
N TRP A 112 15.76 -9.97 -4.95
CA TRP A 112 16.79 -10.69 -5.69
C TRP A 112 16.45 -10.82 -7.18
N SER A 113 15.21 -11.21 -7.51
CA SER A 113 14.72 -11.32 -8.89
C SER A 113 14.85 -9.97 -9.62
N TYR A 114 14.36 -8.88 -9.02
CA TYR A 114 14.55 -7.53 -9.57
C TYR A 114 16.04 -7.18 -9.75
N ARG A 115 16.91 -7.61 -8.82
CA ARG A 115 18.35 -7.39 -8.95
C ARG A 115 19.01 -8.22 -10.04
N VAL A 116 18.55 -9.43 -10.30
CA VAL A 116 19.07 -10.30 -11.37
C VAL A 116 18.62 -9.78 -12.73
N PHE A 117 17.36 -9.36 -12.85
CA PHE A 117 16.78 -8.90 -14.12
C PHE A 117 16.90 -7.39 -14.39
N ARG A 118 17.59 -6.62 -13.53
CA ARG A 118 17.87 -5.17 -13.77
C ARG A 118 18.85 -4.90 -14.92
N GLY A 119 19.36 -5.93 -15.59
CA GLY A 119 20.22 -5.78 -16.76
C GLY A 119 19.44 -5.08 -17.86
N LYS A 120 19.93 -3.93 -18.33
CA LYS A 120 19.35 -3.25 -19.48
C LYS A 120 19.44 -4.20 -20.67
N ILE A 121 18.30 -4.61 -21.22
CA ILE A 121 18.26 -5.38 -22.47
C ILE A 121 18.72 -4.41 -23.56
N THR A 122 19.98 -4.50 -23.96
CA THR A 122 20.49 -3.77 -25.13
C THR A 122 19.69 -4.26 -26.34
N ALA A 123 18.97 -3.36 -26.99
CA ALA A 123 18.12 -3.64 -28.15
C ALA A 123 18.89 -4.05 -29.43
N ASP A 124 20.11 -4.57 -29.30
CA ASP A 124 21.02 -4.86 -30.41
C ASP A 124 21.15 -6.36 -30.74
N VAL A 125 20.43 -7.23 -30.04
CA VAL A 125 20.45 -8.69 -30.28
C VAL A 125 19.34 -9.19 -31.22
N GLY A 126 18.62 -8.28 -31.89
CA GLY A 126 17.44 -8.63 -32.71
C GLY A 126 17.61 -8.60 -34.24
N TYR A 127 18.73 -8.11 -34.79
CA TYR A 127 18.80 -7.75 -36.22
C TYR A 127 19.93 -8.39 -37.04
N HIS A 128 20.36 -9.61 -36.70
CA HIS A 128 21.26 -10.38 -37.57
C HIS A 128 20.84 -11.85 -37.69
N HIS A 129 19.70 -12.10 -38.33
CA HIS A 129 19.42 -13.37 -39.01
C HIS A 129 18.99 -13.09 -40.45
N HIS A 130 19.96 -12.67 -41.26
CA HIS A 130 19.96 -12.90 -42.70
C HIS A 130 21.15 -13.81 -42.98
N HIS A 131 20.89 -15.09 -43.23
CA HIS A 131 21.58 -15.96 -44.18
C HIS A 131 20.79 -17.25 -44.34
#